data_AF-A0A656K3S5-F1
#
_entry.id   AF-A0A656K3S5-F1
#
_cell.length_a   1.000
_cell.length_b   1.000
_cell.length_c   1.000
_cell.angle_alpha   90.00
_cell.angle_beta   90.00
_cell.angle_gamma   90.00
#
_symmetry.space_group_name_H-M   'P 1'
#
loop_
_entity.id
_entity.type
_entity.pdbx_description
1 polymer ?
#
loop_
_entity_poly.entity_id
_entity_poly.type
_entity_poly.pdbx_seq_one_letter_code
_entity_poly.pdbx_strand_id
1 'polypeptide(L)'
;MLPVFERNKGLLYYPTFYEGLEKSPAIIYTGAEASQQTLAAVTWLMANKGKSVYLVGSDYIWPRTTNKLARASVSKQGGSIVGEDYLPLGAIEFSSVINKIKVAKPDIVLSTIVGGSNVAFYKQLKAAGIDSSNQTLMALAVTEEEVTGIGAENLVGFLTCMSYFQSLKNPVNEKFVQAFKTRYGQQRVVGDPMAAAYTAVYLWKKAVEKTGSFDVPAVIAASSELTLDAPEGEIKVHKDNHHLWKRARIGTLNAQGQVDVIYESAPIEPNPFPKL
;
A
#
# COMPACT_ATOMS: atom_id res chain seq x y z
N MET A 1 13.23 -13.74 -6.95
CA MET A 1 12.21 -14.80 -6.75
C MET A 1 11.75 -15.41 -8.07
N LEU A 2 11.39 -14.60 -9.08
CA LEU A 2 10.91 -15.06 -10.39
C LEU A 2 11.69 -16.22 -11.02
N PRO A 3 13.04 -16.17 -11.10
CA PRO A 3 13.77 -17.21 -11.82
C PRO A 3 13.61 -18.60 -11.22
N VAL A 4 13.28 -18.70 -9.92
CA VAL A 4 13.05 -19.98 -9.24
C VAL A 4 11.68 -20.53 -9.61
N PHE A 5 10.62 -19.72 -9.56
CA PHE A 5 9.26 -20.18 -9.89
C PHE A 5 9.14 -20.55 -11.37
N GLU A 6 9.70 -19.74 -12.26
CA GLU A 6 9.67 -20.01 -13.70
C GLU A 6 10.43 -21.29 -14.05
N ARG A 7 11.62 -21.51 -13.46
CA ARG A 7 12.39 -22.74 -13.68
C ARG A 7 11.69 -23.99 -13.14
N ASN A 8 11.00 -23.87 -12.00
CA ASN A 8 10.33 -24.98 -11.34
C ASN A 8 8.87 -25.18 -11.79
N LYS A 9 8.38 -24.39 -12.76
CA LYS A 9 6.97 -24.37 -13.17
C LYS A 9 6.02 -24.19 -11.97
N GLY A 10 6.46 -23.43 -10.97
CA GLY A 10 5.67 -23.10 -9.80
C GLY A 10 4.74 -21.92 -10.04
N LEU A 11 3.76 -21.75 -9.16
CA LEU A 11 2.86 -20.60 -9.13
C LEU A 11 3.02 -19.85 -7.81
N LEU A 12 3.27 -18.55 -7.89
CA LEU A 12 3.27 -17.66 -6.74
C LEU A 12 2.07 -16.72 -6.82
N TYR A 13 1.31 -16.63 -5.73
CA TYR A 13 0.45 -15.48 -5.51
C TYR A 13 1.23 -14.49 -4.65
N TYR A 14 1.48 -13.29 -5.16
CA TYR A 14 2.28 -12.28 -4.50
C TYR A 14 1.37 -11.25 -3.80
N PRO A 15 1.27 -11.25 -2.46
CA PRO A 15 0.25 -10.51 -1.71
C PRO A 15 0.79 -9.22 -1.09
N THR A 16 1.67 -8.53 -1.80
CA THR A 16 2.33 -7.32 -1.29
C THR A 16 2.28 -6.24 -2.35
N PHE A 17 2.00 -5.00 -1.92
CA PHE A 17 2.15 -3.84 -2.76
C PHE A 17 3.60 -3.69 -3.22
N TYR A 18 3.82 -3.28 -4.46
CA TYR A 18 5.17 -3.30 -5.05
C TYR A 18 5.35 -2.27 -6.15
N GLU A 19 6.57 -2.19 -6.70
CA GLU A 19 7.02 -1.09 -7.56
C GLU A 19 6.44 -1.11 -8.98
N GLY A 20 5.80 -2.21 -9.38
CA GLY A 20 5.51 -2.47 -10.79
C GLY A 20 6.75 -2.96 -11.53
N LEU A 21 6.91 -2.52 -12.78
CA LEU A 21 8.03 -2.82 -13.68
C LEU A 21 8.28 -4.31 -13.91
N GLU A 22 7.25 -5.14 -13.69
CA GLU A 22 7.34 -6.59 -13.80
C GLU A 22 6.02 -7.18 -14.27
N LYS A 23 6.13 -8.26 -15.03
CA LYS A 23 5.04 -9.18 -15.34
C LYS A 23 5.63 -10.57 -15.52
N SER A 24 5.16 -11.53 -14.75
CA SER A 24 5.59 -12.94 -14.85
C SER A 24 4.44 -13.85 -15.24
N PRO A 25 4.66 -14.84 -16.13
CA PRO A 25 3.67 -15.87 -16.39
C PRO A 25 3.41 -16.78 -15.16
N ALA A 26 4.31 -16.79 -14.18
CA ALA A 26 4.27 -17.67 -13.01
C ALA A 26 3.79 -16.97 -11.72
N ILE A 27 3.42 -15.69 -11.80
CA ILE A 27 3.01 -14.89 -10.64
C ILE A 27 1.64 -14.26 -10.88
N ILE A 28 0.75 -14.39 -9.90
CA ILE A 28 -0.48 -13.60 -9.77
C ILE A 28 -0.26 -12.54 -8.69
N TYR A 29 -0.38 -11.27 -9.07
CA TYR A 29 -0.10 -10.13 -8.20
C TYR A 29 -1.40 -9.67 -7.53
N THR A 30 -1.53 -9.96 -6.24
CA THR A 30 -2.74 -9.67 -5.45
C THR A 30 -2.64 -8.39 -4.61
N GLY A 31 -1.41 -7.89 -4.41
CA GLY A 31 -1.17 -6.52 -3.95
C GLY A 31 -1.28 -5.49 -5.08
N ALA A 32 -1.40 -4.21 -4.70
CA ALA A 32 -1.40 -3.12 -5.68
C ALA A 32 0.00 -2.83 -6.22
N GLU A 33 0.09 -2.56 -7.51
CA GLU A 33 1.29 -1.97 -8.08
C GLU A 33 1.31 -0.45 -7.83
N ALA A 34 2.52 0.15 -7.83
CA ALA A 34 2.73 1.51 -7.36
C ALA A 34 1.88 2.57 -8.07
N SER A 35 1.52 2.40 -9.34
CA SER A 35 0.71 3.35 -10.08
C SER A 35 -0.74 3.42 -9.57
N GLN A 36 -1.33 2.29 -9.19
CA GLN A 36 -2.69 2.22 -8.62
C GLN A 36 -2.79 3.00 -7.31
N GLN A 37 -1.76 2.97 -6.47
CA GLN A 37 -1.75 3.64 -5.17
C GLN A 37 -1.26 5.09 -5.27
N THR A 38 -0.09 5.30 -5.87
CA THR A 38 0.64 6.57 -5.83
C THR A 38 -0.06 7.65 -6.62
N LEU A 39 -0.57 7.33 -7.81
CA LEU A 39 -1.22 8.33 -8.65
C LEU A 39 -2.53 8.83 -8.02
N ALA A 40 -3.30 7.92 -7.41
CA ALA A 40 -4.51 8.27 -6.67
C ALA A 40 -4.19 9.10 -5.43
N ALA A 41 -3.20 8.69 -4.64
CA ALA A 41 -2.72 9.42 -3.45
C ALA A 41 -2.30 10.86 -3.80
N VAL A 42 -1.40 11.01 -4.78
CA VAL A 42 -0.89 12.33 -5.19
C VAL A 42 -2.01 13.18 -5.76
N THR A 43 -2.88 12.65 -6.62
CA THR A 43 -4.01 13.41 -7.18
C THR A 43 -4.93 13.94 -6.08
N TRP A 44 -5.27 13.09 -5.10
CA TRP A 44 -6.11 13.51 -3.98
C TRP A 44 -5.40 14.55 -3.11
N LEU A 45 -4.13 14.35 -2.75
CA LEU A 45 -3.33 15.29 -1.97
C LEU A 45 -3.22 16.66 -2.66
N MET A 46 -2.92 16.65 -3.96
CA MET A 46 -2.77 17.87 -4.76
C MET A 46 -4.06 18.66 -4.94
N ALA A 47 -5.22 17.99 -4.83
CA ALA A 47 -6.52 18.62 -4.89
C ALA A 47 -6.99 19.16 -3.52
N ASN A 48 -6.55 18.55 -2.41
CA ASN A 48 -7.12 18.79 -1.09
C ASN A 48 -6.16 19.42 -0.06
N LYS A 49 -4.84 19.35 -0.27
CA LYS A 49 -3.84 19.62 0.78
C LYS A 49 -2.75 20.62 0.40
N GLY A 50 -2.38 20.70 -0.88
CA GLY A 50 -1.41 21.70 -1.35
C GLY A 50 -0.64 21.27 -2.59
N LYS A 51 0.42 21.99 -2.94
CA LYS A 51 1.15 21.82 -4.20
C LYS A 51 2.65 21.58 -4.02
N SER A 52 3.21 21.87 -2.84
CA SER A 52 4.60 21.59 -2.51
C SER A 52 4.73 20.28 -1.72
N VAL A 53 5.55 19.36 -2.22
CA VAL A 53 5.67 18.00 -1.68
C VAL A 53 7.11 17.71 -1.28
N TYR A 54 7.30 17.15 -0.09
CA TYR A 54 8.54 16.54 0.36
C TYR A 54 8.41 15.02 0.33
N LEU A 55 9.37 14.35 -0.29
CA LEU A 55 9.39 12.89 -0.40
C LEU A 55 10.38 12.32 0.64
N VAL A 56 9.95 11.34 1.44
CA VAL A 56 10.87 10.63 2.35
C VAL A 56 10.63 9.14 2.25
N GLY A 57 11.68 8.36 2.05
CA GLY A 57 11.55 6.93 1.81
C GLY A 57 12.67 6.07 2.36
N SER A 58 12.44 4.76 2.42
CA SER A 58 13.53 3.80 2.66
C SER A 58 14.36 3.57 1.40
N ASP A 59 15.67 3.37 1.52
CA ASP A 59 16.58 3.30 0.38
C ASP A 59 16.62 1.89 -0.25
N TYR A 60 15.56 1.55 -0.96
CA TYR A 60 15.49 0.36 -1.82
C TYR A 60 14.56 0.61 -3.02
N ILE A 61 14.35 -0.41 -3.85
CA ILE A 61 13.69 -0.24 -5.16
C ILE A 61 12.26 0.30 -5.05
N TRP A 62 11.48 -0.15 -4.07
CA TRP A 62 10.06 0.22 -3.98
C TRP A 62 9.84 1.72 -3.72
N PRO A 63 10.45 2.36 -2.70
CA PRO A 63 10.32 3.79 -2.47
C PRO A 63 10.88 4.61 -3.62
N ARG A 64 12.00 4.19 -4.23
CA ARG A 64 12.61 4.91 -5.35
C ARG A 64 11.70 4.95 -6.58
N THR A 65 11.09 3.83 -6.94
CA THR A 65 10.15 3.76 -8.07
C THR A 65 8.85 4.48 -7.76
N THR A 66 8.32 4.31 -6.54
CA THR A 66 7.11 4.98 -6.05
C THR A 66 7.28 6.51 -6.05
N ASN A 67 8.39 7.02 -5.52
CA ASN A 67 8.69 8.45 -5.49
C ASN A 67 8.98 9.02 -6.88
N LYS A 68 9.51 8.21 -7.82
CA LYS A 68 9.64 8.59 -9.23
C LYS A 68 8.27 8.83 -9.87
N LEU A 69 7.30 7.94 -9.62
CA LEU A 69 5.90 8.11 -10.05
C LEU A 69 5.27 9.35 -9.39
N ALA A 70 5.48 9.52 -8.09
CA ALA A 70 4.96 10.65 -7.34
C ALA A 70 5.48 11.98 -7.92
N ARG A 71 6.78 12.11 -8.17
CA ARG A 71 7.38 13.31 -8.77
C ARG A 71 6.77 13.64 -10.12
N ALA A 72 6.67 12.66 -11.02
CA ALA A 72 6.07 12.88 -12.34
C ALA A 72 4.61 13.35 -12.21
N SER A 73 3.83 12.73 -11.33
CA SER A 73 2.44 13.09 -11.06
C SER A 73 2.31 14.49 -10.46
N VAL A 74 3.14 14.85 -9.48
CA VAL A 74 3.18 16.19 -8.87
C VAL A 74 3.48 17.25 -9.92
N SER A 75 4.53 17.06 -10.73
CA SER A 75 4.90 18.01 -11.79
C SER A 75 3.80 18.17 -12.84
N LYS A 76 3.18 17.07 -13.27
CA LYS A 76 2.06 17.08 -14.23
C LYS A 76 0.85 17.86 -13.71
N GLN A 77 0.67 17.92 -12.39
CA GLN A 77 -0.43 18.61 -11.72
C GLN A 77 -0.05 20.03 -11.23
N GLY A 78 1.07 20.57 -11.71
CA GLY A 78 1.53 21.93 -11.41
C GLY A 78 2.11 22.10 -10.00
N GLY A 79 2.49 21.02 -9.33
CA GLY A 79 3.17 21.07 -8.04
C GLY A 79 4.69 21.04 -8.16
N SER A 80 5.35 21.09 -7.01
CA SER A 80 6.81 21.06 -6.88
C SER A 80 7.26 20.04 -5.84
N ILE A 81 8.39 19.39 -6.11
CA ILE A 81 9.12 18.64 -5.08
C ILE A 81 10.10 19.59 -4.43
N VAL A 82 9.93 19.85 -3.13
CA VAL A 82 10.76 20.80 -2.36
C VAL A 82 11.86 20.10 -1.55
N GLY A 83 11.86 18.78 -1.54
CA GLY A 83 12.90 17.97 -0.92
C GLY A 83 12.65 16.48 -1.14
N GLU A 84 13.72 15.70 -1.09
CA GLU A 84 13.66 14.26 -1.19
C GLU A 84 14.86 13.62 -0.49
N ASP A 85 14.58 12.72 0.45
CA ASP A 85 15.61 11.99 1.18
C ASP A 85 15.26 10.50 1.27
N TYR A 86 16.32 9.69 1.20
CA TYR A 86 16.25 8.25 1.40
C TYR A 86 17.15 7.85 2.55
N LEU A 87 16.64 6.97 3.41
CA LEU A 87 17.39 6.42 4.53
C LEU A 87 17.50 4.89 4.38
N PRO A 88 18.63 4.27 4.75
CA PRO A 88 18.78 2.82 4.68
C PRO A 88 17.63 2.06 5.36
N LEU A 89 17.30 0.86 4.87
CA LEU A 89 16.36 -0.02 5.56
C LEU A 89 16.85 -0.29 7.00
N GLY A 90 15.95 -0.15 7.97
CA GLY A 90 16.30 -0.28 9.39
C GLY A 90 16.91 0.99 10.00
N ALA A 91 16.99 2.10 9.28
CA ALA A 91 17.39 3.38 9.85
C ALA A 91 16.48 3.78 11.02
N ILE A 92 17.12 4.34 12.06
CA ILE A 92 16.46 4.86 13.26
C ILE A 92 16.78 6.34 13.52
N GLU A 93 17.67 6.95 12.73
CA GLU A 93 18.09 8.35 12.89
C GLU A 93 17.42 9.23 11.83
N PHE A 94 16.38 9.99 12.20
CA PHE A 94 15.59 10.82 11.29
C PHE A 94 15.72 12.33 11.57
N SER A 95 16.48 12.74 12.59
CA SER A 95 16.64 14.14 12.99
C SER A 95 17.05 15.07 11.83
N SER A 96 17.99 14.64 10.99
CA SER A 96 18.46 15.41 9.83
C SER A 96 17.35 15.63 8.80
N VAL A 97 16.62 14.58 8.39
CA VAL A 97 15.54 14.72 7.41
C VAL A 97 14.35 15.50 7.98
N ILE A 98 14.05 15.34 9.27
CA ILE A 98 13.01 16.12 9.96
C ILE A 98 13.36 17.60 9.96
N ASN A 99 14.62 17.96 10.21
CA ASN A 99 15.07 19.35 10.13
C ASN A 99 14.94 19.92 8.71
N LYS A 100 15.28 19.13 7.68
CA LYS A 100 15.08 19.54 6.29
C LYS A 100 13.61 19.77 5.96
N ILE A 101 12.70 18.91 6.42
CA ILE A 101 11.24 19.09 6.29
C ILE A 101 10.81 20.41 6.93
N LYS A 102 11.25 20.72 8.16
CA LYS A 102 10.94 21.98 8.85
C LYS A 102 11.42 23.22 8.09
N VAL A 103 12.61 23.15 7.50
CA VAL A 103 13.18 24.27 6.72
C VAL A 103 12.44 24.43 5.40
N ALA A 104 12.13 23.33 4.71
CA ALA A 104 11.44 23.34 3.43
C ALA A 104 9.96 23.75 3.53
N LYS A 105 9.32 23.53 4.69
CA LYS A 105 7.89 23.83 4.95
C LYS A 105 6.97 23.35 3.82
N PRO A 106 7.02 22.06 3.43
CA PRO A 106 6.16 21.53 2.40
C PRO A 106 4.69 21.57 2.85
N ASP A 107 3.76 21.76 1.92
CA ASP A 107 2.34 21.53 2.19
C ASP A 107 2.12 20.06 2.59
N ILE A 108 2.82 19.14 1.92
CA ILE A 108 2.64 17.69 2.01
C ILE A 108 3.97 16.99 2.22
N VAL A 109 4.04 16.09 3.21
CA VAL A 109 5.07 15.06 3.30
C VAL A 109 4.48 13.74 2.79
N LEU A 110 5.05 13.17 1.74
CA LEU A 110 4.70 11.83 1.26
C LEU A 110 5.75 10.83 1.75
N SER A 111 5.33 9.92 2.63
CA SER A 111 6.20 8.92 3.24
C SER A 111 6.08 7.57 2.54
N THR A 112 7.22 7.08 2.07
CA THR A 112 7.48 5.72 1.58
C THR A 112 8.49 5.00 2.48
N ILE A 113 8.53 5.34 3.77
CA ILE A 113 9.27 4.60 4.80
C ILE A 113 8.52 3.30 5.11
N VAL A 114 9.25 2.20 5.26
CA VAL A 114 8.66 0.87 5.48
C VAL A 114 9.16 0.22 6.78
N GLY A 115 8.37 -0.74 7.28
CA GLY A 115 8.75 -1.62 8.39
C GLY A 115 9.08 -0.88 9.68
N GLY A 116 10.03 -1.43 10.46
CA GLY A 116 10.37 -0.92 11.80
C GLY A 116 10.89 0.52 11.82
N SER A 117 11.42 1.02 10.69
CA SER A 117 11.87 2.42 10.56
C SER A 117 10.73 3.43 10.76
N ASN A 118 9.48 3.05 10.48
CA ASN A 118 8.34 3.92 10.77
C ASN A 118 8.24 4.27 12.27
N VAL A 119 8.57 3.33 13.17
CA VAL A 119 8.48 3.57 14.62
C VAL A 119 9.38 4.73 15.03
N ALA A 120 10.64 4.72 14.58
CA ALA A 120 11.59 5.78 14.89
C ALA A 120 11.21 7.11 14.22
N PHE A 121 10.78 7.07 12.96
CA PHE A 121 10.39 8.27 12.21
C PHE A 121 9.24 9.04 12.89
N TYR A 122 8.12 8.37 13.20
CA TYR A 122 6.96 9.04 13.79
C TYR A 122 7.19 9.51 15.23
N LYS A 123 7.92 8.74 16.04
CA LYS A 123 8.30 9.18 17.39
C LYS A 123 9.18 10.43 17.34
N GLN A 124 10.11 10.50 16.40
CA GLN A 124 10.97 11.68 16.22
C GLN A 124 10.23 12.88 15.62
N LEU A 125 9.27 12.68 14.71
CA LEU A 125 8.38 13.75 14.25
C LEU A 125 7.64 14.38 15.43
N LYS A 126 7.02 13.57 16.27
CA LYS A 126 6.31 14.04 17.47
C LYS A 126 7.25 14.75 18.44
N ALA A 127 8.43 14.19 18.72
CA ALA A 127 9.43 14.83 19.58
C ALA A 127 9.93 16.16 19.01
N ALA A 128 9.93 16.30 17.68
CA ALA A 128 10.25 17.53 16.98
C ALA A 128 9.06 18.51 16.90
N GLY A 129 7.91 18.18 17.50
CA GLY A 129 6.71 19.02 17.49
C GLY A 129 5.96 19.03 16.16
N ILE A 130 6.13 18.01 15.32
CA ILE A 130 5.37 17.82 14.08
C ILE A 130 4.26 16.81 14.32
N ASP A 131 3.03 17.21 14.04
CA ASP A 131 1.84 16.37 14.09
C ASP A 131 0.86 16.76 12.98
N SER A 132 -0.31 16.11 12.95
CA SER A 132 -1.33 16.35 11.93
C SER A 132 -1.98 17.72 12.00
N SER A 133 -1.82 18.47 13.09
CA SER A 133 -2.35 19.83 13.23
C SER A 133 -1.50 20.87 12.49
N ASN A 134 -0.23 20.56 12.21
CA ASN A 134 0.72 21.50 11.61
C ASN A 134 1.44 20.99 10.35
N GLN A 135 1.32 19.71 10.00
CA GLN A 135 1.87 19.15 8.77
C GLN A 135 0.92 18.11 8.17
N THR A 136 0.55 18.28 6.90
CA THR A 136 -0.07 17.16 6.16
C THR A 136 1.01 16.13 5.87
N LEU A 137 0.80 14.90 6.33
CA LEU A 137 1.63 13.75 6.02
C LEU A 137 0.75 12.58 5.58
N MET A 138 1.12 11.95 4.46
CA MET A 138 0.50 10.70 4.00
C MET A 138 1.54 9.59 3.90
N ALA A 139 1.27 8.45 4.53
CA ALA A 139 2.04 7.23 4.37
C ALA A 139 1.49 6.34 3.26
N LEU A 140 2.38 5.69 2.51
CA LEU A 140 2.04 4.68 1.51
C LEU A 140 2.38 3.25 1.96
N ALA A 141 2.81 3.06 3.21
CA ALA A 141 3.21 1.78 3.79
C ALA A 141 2.91 1.70 5.30
N VAL A 142 1.76 2.23 5.73
CA VAL A 142 1.29 2.16 7.12
C VAL A 142 -0.20 1.79 7.12
N THR A 143 -0.51 0.62 7.68
CA THR A 143 -1.85 0.15 8.02
C THR A 143 -1.96 -0.09 9.51
N GLU A 144 -3.11 -0.58 9.97
CA GLU A 144 -3.37 -0.88 11.38
C GLU A 144 -2.28 -1.75 12.02
N GLU A 145 -1.66 -2.69 11.29
CA GLU A 145 -0.57 -3.52 11.83
C GLU A 145 0.67 -2.70 12.18
N GLU A 146 1.11 -1.78 11.31
CA GLU A 146 2.23 -0.89 11.61
C GLU A 146 1.94 0.05 12.79
N VAL A 147 0.68 0.48 12.94
CA VAL A 147 0.25 1.33 14.06
C VAL A 147 0.55 0.66 15.40
N THR A 148 0.43 -0.67 15.50
CA THR A 148 0.71 -1.41 16.75
C THR A 148 2.16 -1.23 17.22
N GLY A 149 3.11 -1.10 16.29
CA GLY A 149 4.53 -0.86 16.61
C GLY A 149 4.86 0.62 16.79
N ILE A 150 4.21 1.49 16.01
CA ILE A 150 4.47 2.93 16.05
C ILE A 150 3.89 3.58 17.31
N GLY A 151 2.71 3.12 17.76
CA GLY A 151 1.89 3.76 18.77
C GLY A 151 0.93 4.78 18.13
N ALA A 152 -0.37 4.58 18.32
CA ALA A 152 -1.42 5.39 17.69
C ALA A 152 -1.27 6.89 18.00
N GLU A 153 -0.81 7.24 19.20
CA GLU A 153 -0.58 8.61 19.66
C GLU A 153 0.48 9.37 18.86
N ASN A 154 1.29 8.68 18.04
CA ASN A 154 2.30 9.28 17.16
C ASN A 154 1.77 9.50 15.72
N LEU A 155 0.53 9.06 15.45
CA LEU A 155 -0.05 9.00 14.13
C LEU A 155 -1.43 9.68 14.01
N VAL A 156 -2.10 9.98 15.12
CA VAL A 156 -3.46 10.52 15.11
C VAL A 156 -3.57 11.72 14.16
N GLY A 157 -4.50 11.63 13.22
CA GLY A 157 -4.80 12.67 12.23
C GLY A 157 -3.93 12.61 10.97
N PHE A 158 -2.82 11.86 10.94
CA PHE A 158 -2.08 11.65 9.69
C PHE A 158 -2.86 10.77 8.72
N LEU A 159 -2.52 10.89 7.44
CA LEU A 159 -3.16 10.18 6.35
C LEU A 159 -2.39 8.91 6.01
N THR A 160 -3.11 7.93 5.49
CA THR A 160 -2.53 6.75 4.84
C THR A 160 -3.31 6.43 3.57
N CYS A 161 -2.65 5.89 2.55
CA CYS A 161 -3.27 5.42 1.32
C CYS A 161 -2.90 3.97 1.05
N MET A 162 -3.88 3.05 1.00
CA MET A 162 -3.68 1.61 0.78
C MET A 162 -4.82 1.03 -0.05
N SER A 163 -4.75 -0.26 -0.45
CA SER A 163 -5.90 -0.92 -1.08
C SER A 163 -6.90 -1.43 -0.06
N TYR A 164 -6.48 -1.71 1.16
CA TYR A 164 -7.33 -2.27 2.21
C TYR A 164 -7.04 -1.62 3.57
N PHE A 165 -8.11 -1.48 4.36
CA PHE A 165 -8.05 -1.18 5.79
C PHE A 165 -8.97 -2.15 6.53
N GLN A 166 -8.60 -2.51 7.76
CA GLN A 166 -9.42 -3.39 8.60
C GLN A 166 -10.82 -2.80 8.83
N SER A 167 -10.94 -1.47 8.87
CA SER A 167 -12.16 -0.73 9.13
C SER A 167 -13.24 -0.79 8.04
N LEU A 168 -12.95 -1.41 6.88
CA LEU A 168 -13.91 -1.53 5.79
C LEU A 168 -15.20 -2.25 6.22
N LYS A 169 -16.36 -1.68 5.88
CA LYS A 169 -17.67 -2.21 6.26
C LYS A 169 -18.26 -3.05 5.14
N ASN A 170 -18.03 -4.36 5.19
CA ASN A 170 -18.70 -5.32 4.32
C ASN A 170 -18.71 -6.71 4.97
N PRO A 171 -19.66 -7.61 4.59
CA PRO A 171 -19.79 -8.91 5.24
C PRO A 171 -18.57 -9.83 5.11
N VAL A 172 -17.82 -9.73 3.99
CA VAL A 172 -16.61 -10.54 3.76
C VAL A 172 -15.51 -10.11 4.72
N ASN A 173 -15.31 -8.80 4.86
CA ASN A 173 -14.32 -8.24 5.77
C ASN A 173 -14.65 -8.52 7.24
N GLU A 174 -15.89 -8.31 7.65
CA GLU A 174 -16.33 -8.58 9.03
C GLU A 174 -16.06 -10.04 9.42
N LYS A 175 -16.38 -10.99 8.53
CA LYS A 175 -16.07 -12.41 8.73
C LYS A 175 -14.58 -12.69 8.78
N PHE A 176 -13.79 -12.09 7.88
CA PHE A 176 -12.33 -12.23 7.85
C PHE A 176 -11.68 -11.72 9.14
N VAL A 177 -12.00 -10.49 9.56
CA VAL A 177 -11.48 -9.86 10.78
C VAL A 177 -11.89 -10.65 12.02
N GLN A 178 -13.16 -11.07 12.12
CA GLN A 178 -13.64 -11.86 13.25
C GLN A 178 -12.92 -13.20 13.35
N ALA A 179 -12.74 -13.90 12.23
CA ALA A 179 -12.03 -15.18 12.20
C ALA A 179 -10.55 -15.00 12.58
N PHE A 180 -9.90 -13.97 12.07
CA PHE A 180 -8.53 -13.63 12.41
C PHE A 180 -8.36 -13.35 13.92
N LYS A 181 -9.20 -12.48 14.48
CA LYS A 181 -9.18 -12.14 15.92
C LYS A 181 -9.49 -13.34 16.81
N THR A 182 -10.42 -14.19 16.42
CA THR A 182 -10.75 -15.42 17.15
C THR A 182 -9.55 -16.37 17.21
N ARG A 183 -8.78 -16.47 16.11
CA ARG A 183 -7.63 -17.37 16.02
C ARG A 183 -6.36 -16.82 16.67
N TYR A 184 -6.09 -15.53 16.50
CA TYR A 184 -4.80 -14.92 16.85
C TYR A 184 -4.84 -13.95 18.03
N GLY A 185 -6.03 -13.63 18.54
CA GLY A 185 -6.26 -12.76 19.68
C GLY A 185 -7.08 -11.52 19.33
N GLN A 186 -7.98 -11.12 20.25
CA GLN A 186 -8.97 -10.06 20.00
C GLN A 186 -8.37 -8.66 19.81
N GLN A 187 -7.15 -8.44 20.30
CA GLN A 187 -6.41 -7.18 20.16
C GLN A 187 -5.54 -7.14 18.89
N ARG A 188 -5.43 -8.26 18.15
CA ARG A 188 -4.69 -8.29 16.89
C ARG A 188 -5.47 -7.57 15.80
N VAL A 189 -4.74 -6.97 14.87
CA VAL A 189 -5.29 -6.27 13.72
C VAL A 189 -4.77 -6.89 12.42
N VAL A 190 -5.38 -6.51 11.31
CA VAL A 190 -4.97 -6.92 9.96
C VAL A 190 -4.58 -5.71 9.12
N GLY A 191 -3.50 -5.84 8.37
CA GLY A 191 -3.07 -4.86 7.37
C GLY A 191 -3.35 -5.31 5.93
N ASP A 192 -3.06 -4.42 4.98
CA ASP A 192 -3.29 -4.63 3.54
C ASP A 192 -2.58 -5.91 2.99
N PRO A 193 -1.29 -6.17 3.28
CA PRO A 193 -0.65 -7.40 2.81
C PRO A 193 -1.30 -8.68 3.38
N MET A 194 -1.85 -8.61 4.60
CA MET A 194 -2.51 -9.76 5.23
C MET A 194 -3.85 -10.06 4.56
N ALA A 195 -4.62 -9.03 4.22
CA ALA A 195 -5.84 -9.18 3.44
C ALA A 195 -5.55 -9.67 2.02
N ALA A 196 -4.50 -9.15 1.37
CA ALA A 196 -4.08 -9.63 0.05
C ALA A 196 -3.64 -11.11 0.10
N ALA A 197 -2.97 -11.56 1.16
CA ALA A 197 -2.57 -12.96 1.34
C ALA A 197 -3.78 -13.88 1.55
N TYR A 198 -4.79 -13.42 2.28
CA TYR A 198 -6.07 -14.12 2.39
C TYR A 198 -6.76 -14.23 1.02
N THR A 199 -6.86 -13.12 0.29
CA THR A 199 -7.41 -13.06 -1.08
C THR A 199 -6.68 -14.01 -2.02
N ALA A 200 -5.35 -14.08 -1.96
CA ALA A 200 -4.53 -14.98 -2.77
C ALA A 200 -4.96 -16.45 -2.64
N VAL A 201 -5.18 -16.95 -1.43
CA VAL A 201 -5.59 -18.34 -1.20
C VAL A 201 -6.98 -18.62 -1.78
N TYR A 202 -7.93 -17.71 -1.59
CA TYR A 202 -9.30 -17.89 -2.11
C TYR A 202 -9.38 -17.71 -3.62
N LEU A 203 -8.53 -16.86 -4.20
CA LEU A 203 -8.41 -16.71 -5.64
C LEU A 203 -7.82 -17.97 -6.27
N TRP A 204 -6.75 -18.52 -5.68
CA TRP A 204 -6.19 -19.82 -6.06
C TRP A 204 -7.23 -20.94 -5.98
N LYS A 205 -7.96 -21.02 -4.85
CA LYS A 205 -9.04 -21.98 -4.66
C LYS A 205 -10.07 -21.87 -5.80
N LYS A 206 -10.54 -20.66 -6.11
CA LYS A 206 -11.53 -20.42 -7.16
C LYS A 206 -11.03 -20.84 -8.55
N ALA A 207 -9.75 -20.62 -8.84
CA ALA A 207 -9.13 -21.07 -10.08
C ALA A 207 -9.05 -22.60 -10.17
N VAL A 208 -8.67 -23.28 -9.08
CA VAL A 208 -8.66 -24.75 -8.98
C VAL A 208 -10.05 -25.34 -9.14
N GLU A 209 -11.06 -24.76 -8.47
CA GLU A 209 -12.46 -25.23 -8.58
C GLU A 209 -13.01 -25.05 -10.01
N LYS A 210 -12.63 -23.97 -10.71
CA LYS A 210 -13.01 -23.72 -12.09
C LYS A 210 -12.41 -24.73 -13.07
N THR A 211 -11.18 -25.20 -12.83
CA THR A 211 -10.52 -26.19 -13.69
C THR A 211 -10.77 -27.64 -13.28
N GLY A 212 -11.15 -27.87 -12.02
CA GLY A 212 -11.12 -29.21 -11.43
C GLY A 212 -9.70 -29.78 -11.32
N SER A 213 -8.65 -28.95 -11.33
CA SER A 213 -7.26 -29.39 -11.43
C SER A 213 -6.31 -28.50 -10.62
N PHE A 214 -5.26 -29.13 -10.09
CA PHE A 214 -4.13 -28.45 -9.44
C PHE A 214 -2.96 -28.20 -10.41
N ASP A 215 -3.09 -28.55 -11.69
CA ASP A 215 -2.08 -28.28 -12.71
C ASP A 215 -1.83 -26.77 -12.83
N VAL A 216 -0.57 -26.34 -12.64
CA VAL A 216 -0.19 -24.92 -12.56
C VAL A 216 -0.57 -24.16 -13.85
N PRO A 217 -0.21 -24.62 -15.06
CA PRO A 217 -0.67 -23.99 -16.30
C PRO A 217 -2.19 -23.85 -16.39
N ALA A 218 -2.95 -24.89 -16.03
CA ALA A 218 -4.41 -24.83 -16.02
C ALA A 218 -4.95 -23.77 -15.04
N VAL A 219 -4.40 -23.73 -13.82
CA VAL A 219 -4.77 -22.75 -12.78
C VAL A 219 -4.45 -21.31 -13.22
N ILE A 220 -3.28 -21.08 -13.82
CA ILE A 220 -2.90 -19.76 -14.37
C ILE A 220 -3.89 -19.34 -15.46
N ALA A 221 -4.15 -20.21 -16.44
CA ALA A 221 -5.07 -19.91 -17.54
C ALA A 221 -6.49 -19.62 -17.03
N ALA A 222 -6.95 -20.36 -16.04
CA ALA A 222 -8.26 -20.16 -15.44
C ALA A 222 -8.37 -18.90 -14.58
N SER A 223 -7.24 -18.34 -14.14
CA SER A 223 -7.18 -17.13 -13.31
C SER A 223 -7.54 -15.85 -14.07
N SER A 224 -7.34 -15.82 -15.40
CA SER A 224 -7.68 -14.66 -16.22
C SER A 224 -9.16 -14.27 -16.04
N GLU A 225 -9.38 -12.98 -15.78
CA GLU A 225 -10.69 -12.38 -15.57
C GLU A 225 -11.53 -12.95 -14.41
N LEU A 226 -10.94 -13.77 -13.52
CA LEU A 226 -11.63 -14.21 -12.32
C LEU A 226 -12.01 -13.02 -11.44
N THR A 227 -13.23 -13.04 -10.96
CA THR A 227 -13.71 -12.13 -9.91
C THR A 227 -13.79 -12.85 -8.58
N LEU A 228 -13.69 -12.11 -7.47
CA LEU A 228 -13.87 -12.65 -6.13
C LEU A 228 -14.39 -11.56 -5.19
N ASP A 229 -15.37 -11.88 -4.35
CA ASP A 229 -15.71 -11.04 -3.21
C ASP A 229 -14.64 -11.22 -2.13
N ALA A 230 -13.77 -10.22 -1.98
CA ALA A 230 -12.64 -10.22 -1.07
C ALA A 230 -12.87 -9.26 0.11
N PRO A 231 -12.06 -9.30 1.19
CA PRO A 231 -12.16 -8.35 2.29
C PRO A 231 -12.11 -6.87 1.85
N GLU A 232 -11.37 -6.58 0.78
CA GLU A 232 -11.26 -5.25 0.19
C GLU A 232 -12.41 -4.86 -0.78
N GLY A 233 -13.42 -5.72 -0.90
CA GLY A 233 -14.50 -5.60 -1.88
C GLY A 233 -14.30 -6.56 -3.07
N GLU A 234 -15.12 -6.40 -4.10
CA GLU A 234 -14.98 -7.19 -5.34
C GLU A 234 -13.63 -6.87 -6.00
N ILE A 235 -12.88 -7.93 -6.32
CA ILE A 235 -11.65 -7.86 -7.10
C ILE A 235 -11.83 -8.57 -8.44
N LYS A 236 -11.04 -8.17 -9.44
CA LYS A 236 -10.97 -8.83 -10.75
C LYS A 236 -9.50 -9.02 -11.14
N VAL A 237 -9.15 -10.19 -11.63
CA VAL A 237 -7.85 -10.44 -12.27
C VAL A 237 -7.86 -9.80 -13.66
N HIS A 238 -6.82 -9.05 -14.00
CA HIS A 238 -6.66 -8.48 -15.33
C HIS A 238 -6.52 -9.59 -16.38
N LYS A 239 -7.04 -9.35 -17.58
CA LYS A 239 -7.14 -10.35 -18.65
C LYS A 239 -5.80 -10.97 -19.05
N ASP A 240 -4.71 -10.22 -18.98
CA ASP A 240 -3.43 -10.62 -19.61
C ASP A 240 -2.16 -10.34 -18.80
N ASN A 241 -2.21 -9.62 -17.67
CA ASN A 241 -1.01 -9.18 -16.96
C ASN A 241 -0.88 -9.76 -15.55
N HIS A 242 -1.83 -10.60 -15.14
CA HIS A 242 -1.87 -11.31 -13.85
C HIS A 242 -1.98 -10.41 -12.59
N HIS A 243 -2.21 -9.12 -12.76
CA HIS A 243 -2.48 -8.20 -11.66
C HIS A 243 -3.97 -8.13 -11.36
N LEU A 244 -4.32 -7.64 -10.18
CA LEU A 244 -5.70 -7.32 -9.85
C LEU A 244 -6.04 -5.87 -10.20
N TRP A 245 -7.31 -5.66 -10.57
CA TRP A 245 -7.95 -4.35 -10.43
C TRP A 245 -8.05 -4.02 -8.94
N LYS A 246 -7.54 -2.85 -8.55
CA LYS A 246 -7.48 -2.41 -7.15
C LYS A 246 -8.16 -1.07 -6.99
N ARG A 247 -8.63 -0.77 -5.79
CA ARG A 247 -9.06 0.58 -5.40
C ARG A 247 -7.98 1.20 -4.53
N ALA A 248 -7.75 2.49 -4.66
CA ALA A 248 -6.95 3.25 -3.71
C ALA A 248 -7.89 3.87 -2.67
N ARG A 249 -7.56 3.69 -1.40
CA ARG A 249 -8.33 4.20 -0.27
C ARG A 249 -7.45 5.10 0.56
N ILE A 250 -7.95 6.29 0.85
CA ILE A 250 -7.27 7.25 1.73
C ILE A 250 -8.09 7.35 3.01
N GLY A 251 -7.40 7.27 4.14
CA GLY A 251 -8.02 7.42 5.45
C GLY A 251 -7.15 8.16 6.43
N THR A 252 -7.76 8.58 7.53
CA THR A 252 -7.11 9.23 8.66
C THR A 252 -6.90 8.22 9.78
N LEU A 253 -5.69 8.19 10.34
CA LEU A 253 -5.37 7.36 11.50
C LEU A 253 -5.99 7.95 12.77
N ASN A 254 -6.73 7.16 13.54
CA ASN A 254 -7.42 7.62 14.74
C ASN A 254 -6.77 7.12 16.05
N ALA A 255 -7.28 7.62 17.18
CA ALA A 255 -6.72 7.32 18.51
C ALA A 255 -6.84 5.84 18.91
N GLN A 256 -7.71 5.08 18.26
CA GLN A 256 -7.87 3.63 18.47
C GLN A 256 -6.92 2.82 17.59
N GLY A 257 -6.05 3.47 16.82
CA GLY A 257 -5.16 2.82 15.87
C GLY A 257 -5.90 2.16 14.70
N GLN A 258 -7.08 2.69 14.36
CA GLN A 258 -7.82 2.32 13.16
C GLN A 258 -7.72 3.43 12.11
N VAL A 259 -8.12 3.11 10.89
CA VAL A 259 -8.16 4.07 9.78
C VAL A 259 -9.61 4.43 9.47
N ASP A 260 -9.95 5.71 9.58
CA ASP A 260 -11.23 6.24 9.14
C ASP A 260 -11.12 6.59 7.65
N VAL A 261 -11.73 5.77 6.79
CA VAL A 261 -11.68 5.95 5.33
C VAL A 261 -12.47 7.20 4.93
N ILE A 262 -11.79 8.14 4.27
CA ILE A 262 -12.36 9.43 3.82
C ILE A 262 -12.48 9.52 2.30
N TYR A 263 -11.82 8.64 1.56
CA TYR A 263 -11.87 8.58 0.11
C TYR A 263 -11.62 7.16 -0.38
N GLU A 264 -12.34 6.78 -1.42
CA GLU A 264 -12.14 5.55 -2.18
C GLU A 264 -12.23 5.89 -3.68
N SER A 265 -11.27 5.39 -4.47
CA SER A 265 -11.31 5.52 -5.91
C SER A 265 -12.30 4.54 -6.56
N ALA A 266 -12.69 4.81 -7.81
CA ALA A 266 -13.17 3.74 -8.68
C ALA A 266 -12.08 2.65 -8.84
N PRO A 267 -12.43 1.42 -9.28
CA PRO A 267 -11.43 0.40 -9.61
C PRO A 267 -10.42 0.92 -10.63
N ILE A 268 -9.14 0.74 -10.32
CA ILE A 268 -8.00 1.21 -11.12
C ILE A 268 -7.42 0.01 -11.84
N GLU A 269 -7.34 0.12 -13.17
CA GLU A 269 -6.68 -0.88 -14.01
C GLU A 269 -5.19 -0.95 -13.66
N PRO A 270 -4.63 -2.14 -13.43
CA PRO A 270 -3.21 -2.28 -13.12
C PRO A 270 -2.36 -1.93 -14.35
N ASN A 271 -1.41 -1.02 -14.18
CA ASN A 271 -0.47 -0.63 -15.23
C ASN A 271 0.96 -0.75 -14.72
N PRO A 272 1.52 -1.99 -14.67
CA PRO A 272 2.85 -2.21 -14.11
C PRO A 272 3.97 -1.52 -14.90
N PHE A 273 3.73 -1.05 -16.13
CA PHE A 273 4.72 -0.32 -16.94
C PHE A 273 4.20 1.07 -17.32
N PRO A 274 3.99 1.97 -16.34
CA PRO A 274 3.38 3.26 -16.59
C PRO A 274 4.32 4.17 -17.40
N LYS A 275 3.77 4.92 -18.35
CA LYS A 275 4.48 6.01 -19.03
C LYS A 275 4.41 7.25 -18.14
N LEU A 276 5.57 7.74 -17.71
CA LEU A 276 5.72 8.95 -16.90
C LEU A 276 5.57 10.21 -17.73
#